data_AF-A0A7Y4ZPZ5-F1
#
_entry.id   AF-A0A7Y4ZPZ5-F1
#
_cell.length_a   1.000
_cell.length_b   1.000
_cell.length_c   1.000
_cell.angle_alpha   90.00
_cell.angle_beta   90.00
_cell.angle_gamma   90.00
#
_symmetry.space_group_name_H-M   'P 1'
#
loop_
_entity.id
_entity.type
_entity.pdbx_description
1 polymer ?
#
loop_
_entity_poly.entity_id
_entity_poly.type
_entity_poly.pdbx_seq_one_letter_code
_entity_poly.pdbx_strand_id
1 'polypeptide(L)'
;MKAAGRIWALALVGIYACGSDPPQPKRAGIAFDADGTPNWLPAVEKACARVASCSTAQWAPELRSPGACVDFWPKAVRSTDEALRTCLLSARACVDVETCIRAQKPVKAVDYCAGHAGVFSACVDDAFVTCAEKPEDTTYVDCKILGGTCGEGHVSGGLLVRGCTSPKLCPANAPEARCESDREVVNCRDGLAERIECPMGSRCEVRSEGSGERVARCTFGEALRCRGLDAAYCNRDALVECLGRGSDGEVRITDCGKAGLRCVEHGKAASCRLGVQNDCDGEAARCDGDLLTFCAGGRKRAVSCRSLGFPRCDPSAHGLEAACSP
;
A
#
# COMPACT_ATOMS: atom_id res chain seq x y z
N MET A 1 -30.21 -22.93 71.53
CA MET A 1 -28.76 -22.77 71.80
C MET A 1 -27.98 -23.32 70.60
N LYS A 2 -27.10 -22.47 70.07
CA LYS A 2 -26.08 -22.62 69.00
C LYS A 2 -25.91 -24.01 68.35
N ALA A 3 -26.13 -24.08 67.04
CA ALA A 3 -25.47 -25.07 66.16
C ALA A 3 -24.72 -24.30 65.06
N ALA A 4 -23.39 -24.32 65.16
CA ALA A 4 -22.48 -23.66 64.23
C ALA A 4 -22.29 -24.53 62.98
N GLY A 5 -22.70 -24.02 61.82
CA GLY A 5 -22.43 -24.62 60.52
C GLY A 5 -21.00 -24.31 60.06
N ARG A 6 -20.19 -25.36 59.89
CA ARG A 6 -18.86 -25.30 59.27
C ARG A 6 -19.01 -25.15 57.75
N ILE A 7 -18.61 -24.01 57.20
CA ILE A 7 -18.45 -23.82 55.75
C ILE A 7 -17.06 -24.31 55.36
N TRP A 8 -17.00 -25.37 54.56
CA TRP A 8 -15.77 -25.84 53.91
C TRP A 8 -15.42 -24.91 52.74
N ALA A 9 -14.27 -24.26 52.82
CA ALA A 9 -13.68 -23.57 51.68
C ALA A 9 -12.97 -24.60 50.79
N LEU A 10 -13.58 -24.92 49.64
CA LEU A 10 -12.93 -25.66 48.56
C LEU A 10 -12.10 -24.69 47.73
N ALA A 11 -10.78 -24.73 47.92
CA ALA A 11 -9.81 -24.11 47.04
C ALA A 11 -9.75 -24.90 45.72
N LEU A 12 -10.38 -24.37 44.66
CA LEU A 12 -10.18 -24.83 43.29
C LEU A 12 -8.83 -24.31 42.80
N VAL A 13 -7.81 -25.17 42.87
CA VAL A 13 -6.55 -25.00 42.16
C VAL A 13 -6.82 -25.28 40.68
N GLY A 14 -7.00 -24.21 39.90
CA GLY A 14 -7.06 -24.29 38.44
C GLY A 14 -5.66 -24.54 37.88
N ILE A 15 -5.42 -25.77 37.43
CA ILE A 15 -4.25 -26.12 36.62
C ILE A 15 -4.44 -25.45 35.25
N TYR A 16 -3.79 -24.31 35.04
CA TYR A 16 -3.60 -23.75 33.71
C TYR A 16 -2.58 -24.63 32.98
N ALA A 17 -3.09 -25.66 32.29
CA ALA A 17 -2.32 -26.34 31.27
C ALA A 17 -2.04 -25.33 30.14
N CYS A 18 -0.77 -25.18 29.75
CA CYS A 18 -0.36 -24.46 28.55
C CYS A 18 -1.12 -25.00 27.34
N GLY A 19 -2.21 -24.32 26.99
CA GLY A 19 -2.94 -24.56 25.76
C GLY A 19 -2.08 -24.11 24.60
N SER A 20 -1.66 -25.07 23.78
CA SER A 20 -1.23 -24.87 22.40
C SER A 20 -2.08 -23.80 21.73
N ASP A 21 -1.43 -22.82 21.11
CA ASP A 21 -2.07 -21.75 20.34
C ASP A 21 -3.21 -22.32 19.49
N PRO A 22 -4.39 -21.65 19.46
CA PRO A 22 -5.50 -22.12 18.65
C PRO A 22 -5.03 -22.26 17.20
N PRO A 23 -5.41 -23.35 16.50
CA PRO A 23 -4.98 -23.59 15.13
C PRO A 23 -5.32 -22.36 14.29
N GLN A 24 -4.28 -21.79 13.68
CA GLN A 24 -4.40 -20.65 12.77
C GLN A 24 -5.51 -20.99 11.76
N PRO A 25 -6.54 -20.15 11.59
CA PRO A 25 -7.57 -20.41 10.59
C PRO A 25 -6.88 -20.58 9.24
N LYS A 26 -7.21 -21.66 8.52
CA LYS A 26 -6.72 -21.89 7.15
C LYS A 26 -7.09 -20.67 6.32
N ARG A 27 -6.15 -19.76 6.12
CA ARG A 27 -6.29 -18.58 5.25
C ARG A 27 -6.20 -19.08 3.82
N ALA A 28 -7.32 -19.00 3.09
CA ALA A 28 -7.44 -19.57 1.77
C ALA A 28 -6.33 -19.02 0.84
N GLY A 29 -5.53 -19.93 0.26
CA GLY A 29 -4.63 -19.63 -0.86
C GLY A 29 -3.20 -19.20 -0.52
N ILE A 30 -2.79 -19.12 0.74
CA ILE A 30 -1.41 -18.74 1.12
C ILE A 30 -0.70 -19.93 1.76
N ALA A 31 0.45 -20.29 1.21
CA ALA A 31 1.31 -21.31 1.81
C ALA A 31 2.22 -20.68 2.87
N PHE A 32 2.37 -21.39 3.98
CA PHE A 32 3.22 -21.00 5.11
C PHE A 32 4.34 -22.03 5.28
N ASP A 33 5.52 -21.54 5.64
CA ASP A 33 6.64 -22.36 6.04
C ASP A 33 6.43 -22.93 7.46
N ALA A 34 7.31 -23.84 7.88
CA ALA A 34 7.20 -24.54 9.17
C ALA A 34 7.24 -23.61 10.40
N ASP A 35 7.81 -22.41 10.25
CA ASP A 35 7.92 -21.37 11.29
C ASP A 35 6.72 -20.41 11.31
N GLY A 36 5.69 -20.67 10.48
CA GLY A 36 4.51 -19.84 10.33
C GLY A 36 4.72 -18.58 9.48
N THR A 37 5.85 -18.45 8.78
CA THR A 37 6.11 -17.35 7.84
C THR A 37 5.42 -17.62 6.49
N PRO A 38 4.71 -16.66 5.86
CA PRO A 38 4.23 -16.82 4.50
C PRO A 38 5.39 -17.05 3.51
N ASN A 39 5.26 -18.04 2.63
CA ASN A 39 6.35 -18.45 1.74
C ASN A 39 6.80 -17.38 0.73
N TRP A 40 5.97 -16.36 0.49
CA TRP A 40 6.30 -15.23 -0.37
C TRP A 40 7.24 -14.23 0.34
N LEU A 41 7.23 -14.19 1.66
CA LEU A 41 7.89 -13.15 2.44
C LEU A 41 9.42 -13.17 2.29
N PRO A 42 10.13 -14.33 2.32
CA PRO A 42 11.57 -14.34 2.13
C PRO A 42 12.04 -13.76 0.79
N ALA A 43 11.23 -13.90 -0.27
CA ALA A 43 11.53 -13.30 -1.57
C ALA A 43 11.40 -11.77 -1.53
N VAL A 44 10.36 -11.27 -0.84
CA VAL A 44 10.13 -9.84 -0.65
C VAL A 44 11.18 -9.21 0.26
N GLU A 45 11.58 -9.88 1.34
CA GLU A 45 12.68 -9.46 2.21
C GLU A 45 13.97 -9.25 1.43
N LYS A 46 14.32 -10.20 0.55
CA LYS A 46 15.49 -10.06 -0.34
C LYS A 46 15.33 -8.91 -1.34
N ALA A 47 14.16 -8.77 -1.95
CA ALA A 47 13.90 -7.68 -2.88
C ALA A 47 14.01 -6.32 -2.19
N CYS A 48 13.37 -6.13 -1.03
CA CYS A 48 13.41 -4.90 -0.26
C CYS A 48 14.80 -4.59 0.31
N ALA A 49 15.55 -5.60 0.74
CA ALA A 49 16.96 -5.43 1.12
C ALA A 49 17.81 -4.93 -0.06
N ARG A 50 17.61 -5.47 -1.26
CA ARG A 50 18.27 -4.97 -2.48
C ARG A 50 17.83 -3.55 -2.81
N VAL A 51 16.53 -3.26 -2.78
CA VAL A 51 15.98 -1.93 -3.07
C VAL A 51 16.56 -0.88 -2.13
N ALA A 52 16.52 -1.12 -0.83
CA ALA A 52 17.10 -0.20 0.15
C ALA A 52 18.60 0.00 -0.08
N SER A 53 19.33 -1.07 -0.41
CA SER A 53 20.76 -1.01 -0.70
C SER A 53 21.12 -0.23 -1.97
N CYS A 54 20.20 -0.17 -2.94
CA CYS A 54 20.35 0.60 -4.17
C CYS A 54 19.73 2.00 -4.07
N SER A 55 19.12 2.33 -2.94
CA SER A 55 18.28 3.51 -2.83
C SER A 55 19.09 4.80 -2.80
N THR A 56 18.47 5.88 -3.29
CA THR A 56 19.03 7.23 -3.24
C THR A 56 18.16 8.12 -2.37
N ALA A 57 18.68 9.26 -1.95
CA ALA A 57 17.93 10.23 -1.13
C ALA A 57 16.62 10.73 -1.79
N GLN A 58 16.50 10.58 -3.12
CA GLN A 58 15.33 10.99 -3.91
C GLN A 58 14.22 9.93 -3.93
N TRP A 59 14.47 8.71 -3.48
CA TRP A 59 13.46 7.66 -3.48
C TRP A 59 12.48 7.83 -2.32
N ALA A 60 11.26 7.30 -2.52
CA ALA A 60 10.22 7.29 -1.49
C ALA A 60 10.78 6.72 -0.17
N PRO A 61 10.48 7.33 0.99
CA PRO A 61 10.98 6.90 2.29
C PRO A 61 10.79 5.41 2.58
N GLU A 62 9.68 4.83 2.12
CA GLU A 62 9.32 3.43 2.29
C GLU A 62 10.30 2.49 1.55
N LEU A 63 10.87 2.93 0.43
CA LEU A 63 11.83 2.13 -0.35
C LEU A 63 13.26 2.23 0.16
N ARG A 64 13.56 3.22 1.03
CA ARG A 64 14.91 3.44 1.59
C ARG A 64 15.19 2.59 2.83
N SER A 65 14.16 2.04 3.46
CA SER A 65 14.30 1.12 4.60
C SER A 65 13.83 -0.27 4.18
N PRO A 66 14.63 -1.33 4.39
CA PRO A 66 14.21 -2.68 4.03
C PRO A 66 12.96 -3.11 4.81
N GLY A 67 12.87 -2.76 6.09
CA GLY A 67 11.69 -3.03 6.92
C GLY A 67 10.46 -2.27 6.44
N ALA A 68 10.59 -0.97 6.18
CA ALA A 68 9.48 -0.16 5.68
C ALA A 68 9.00 -0.63 4.30
N CYS A 69 9.91 -1.08 3.44
CA CYS A 69 9.59 -1.63 2.13
C CYS A 69 8.79 -2.93 2.26
N VAL A 70 9.19 -3.83 3.17
CA VAL A 70 8.44 -5.07 3.42
C VAL A 70 7.06 -4.75 3.99
N ASP A 71 6.94 -3.79 4.90
CA ASP A 71 5.66 -3.37 5.49
C ASP A 71 4.76 -2.63 4.48
N PHE A 72 5.35 -1.97 3.48
CA PHE A 72 4.64 -1.36 2.36
C PHE A 72 4.14 -2.39 1.35
N TRP A 73 4.82 -3.52 1.20
CA TRP A 73 4.52 -4.52 0.17
C TRP A 73 3.08 -5.04 0.16
N PRO A 74 2.43 -5.33 1.31
CA PRO A 74 1.02 -5.69 1.37
C PRO A 74 0.07 -4.52 1.07
N LYS A 75 0.53 -3.27 1.25
CA LYS A 75 -0.25 -2.04 1.04
C LYS A 75 -0.29 -1.60 -0.43
N ALA A 76 0.60 -2.15 -1.25
CA ALA A 76 0.67 -1.90 -2.68
C ALA A 76 -0.35 -2.80 -3.41
N VAL A 77 -1.61 -2.32 -3.45
CA VAL A 77 -2.81 -3.07 -3.89
C VAL A 77 -3.27 -2.63 -5.30
N ARG A 78 -2.70 -1.58 -5.89
CA ARG A 78 -3.08 -1.14 -7.24
C ARG A 78 -2.43 -2.02 -8.32
N SER A 79 -3.08 -2.15 -9.47
CA SER A 79 -2.55 -2.92 -10.62
C SER A 79 -1.17 -2.45 -11.10
N THR A 80 -0.89 -1.15 -10.98
CA THR A 80 0.44 -0.55 -11.23
C THR A 80 1.50 -1.07 -10.26
N ASP A 81 1.11 -1.32 -9.01
CA ASP A 81 2.00 -1.79 -7.95
C ASP A 81 2.41 -3.25 -8.16
N GLU A 82 1.53 -4.08 -8.73
CA GLU A 82 1.82 -5.51 -8.99
C GLU A 82 2.90 -5.69 -10.06
N ALA A 83 2.90 -4.85 -11.09
CA ALA A 83 3.96 -4.82 -12.10
C ALA A 83 5.30 -4.40 -11.49
N LEU A 84 5.31 -3.42 -10.57
CA LEU A 84 6.50 -3.01 -9.83
C LEU A 84 7.05 -4.19 -9.03
N ARG A 85 6.18 -4.81 -8.24
CA ARG A 85 6.53 -5.91 -7.33
C ARG A 85 7.15 -7.06 -8.10
N THR A 86 6.54 -7.46 -9.22
CA THR A 86 7.08 -8.51 -10.09
C THR A 86 8.45 -8.14 -10.64
N CYS A 87 8.62 -6.90 -11.12
CA CYS A 87 9.90 -6.41 -11.62
C CYS A 87 10.98 -6.43 -10.52
N LEU A 88 10.68 -5.88 -9.34
CA LEU A 88 11.61 -5.80 -8.21
C LEU A 88 11.99 -7.18 -7.66
N LEU A 89 11.07 -8.16 -7.67
CA LEU A 89 11.37 -9.54 -7.30
C LEU A 89 12.35 -10.21 -8.27
N SER A 90 12.34 -9.80 -9.55
CA SER A 90 13.24 -10.33 -10.57
C SER A 90 14.59 -9.61 -10.68
N ALA A 91 14.66 -8.36 -10.20
CA ALA A 91 15.85 -7.52 -10.25
C ALA A 91 17.03 -8.18 -9.54
N ARG A 92 18.22 -8.19 -10.16
CA ARG A 92 19.42 -8.84 -9.60
C ARG A 92 20.49 -7.85 -9.21
N ALA A 93 20.51 -6.68 -9.84
CA ALA A 93 21.46 -5.59 -9.58
C ALA A 93 20.74 -4.24 -9.39
N CYS A 94 21.48 -3.22 -8.93
CA CYS A 94 20.91 -1.88 -8.74
C CYS A 94 20.40 -1.24 -10.03
N VAL A 95 21.05 -1.51 -11.17
CA VAL A 95 20.57 -1.06 -12.47
C VAL A 95 19.18 -1.64 -12.81
N ASP A 96 18.91 -2.88 -12.42
CA ASP A 96 17.59 -3.51 -12.64
C ASP A 96 16.54 -2.87 -11.71
N VAL A 97 16.90 -2.61 -10.45
CA VAL A 97 16.01 -1.95 -9.48
C VAL A 97 15.65 -0.54 -9.96
N GLU A 98 16.65 0.25 -10.37
CA GLU A 98 16.44 1.56 -10.96
C GLU A 98 15.55 1.48 -12.20
N THR A 99 15.77 0.49 -13.06
CA THR A 99 14.94 0.27 -14.24
C THR A 99 13.49 -0.04 -13.84
N CYS A 100 13.26 -0.90 -12.85
CA CYS A 100 11.91 -1.21 -12.35
C CYS A 100 11.19 0.01 -11.78
N ILE A 101 11.89 0.80 -10.95
CA ILE A 101 11.34 2.02 -10.34
C ILE A 101 11.08 3.08 -11.42
N ARG A 102 11.97 3.21 -12.41
CA ARG A 102 11.78 4.12 -13.53
C ARG A 102 10.67 3.66 -14.46
N ALA A 103 10.53 2.37 -14.74
CA ALA A 103 9.54 1.80 -15.65
C ALA A 103 8.09 1.88 -15.13
N GLN A 104 7.90 2.08 -13.83
CA GLN A 104 6.60 2.48 -13.24
C GLN A 104 6.11 3.82 -13.78
N LYS A 105 7.07 4.69 -14.10
CA LYS A 105 6.80 5.91 -14.84
C LYS A 105 6.94 5.51 -16.29
N PRO A 106 5.93 5.71 -17.14
CA PRO A 106 6.18 5.53 -18.56
C PRO A 106 7.28 6.52 -18.89
N VAL A 107 8.44 5.99 -19.30
CA VAL A 107 9.66 6.74 -19.62
C VAL A 107 9.32 7.95 -20.49
N LYS A 108 8.32 7.79 -21.35
CA LYS A 108 7.68 8.84 -22.15
C LYS A 108 7.20 10.07 -21.38
N ALA A 109 6.59 9.93 -20.20
CA ALA A 109 6.05 11.04 -19.42
C ALA A 109 7.15 11.87 -18.74
N VAL A 110 8.13 11.21 -18.12
CA VAL A 110 9.27 11.90 -17.48
C VAL A 110 10.13 12.60 -18.53
N ASP A 111 10.44 11.93 -19.64
CA ASP A 111 11.20 12.53 -20.74
C ASP A 111 10.44 13.68 -21.40
N TYR A 112 9.11 13.54 -21.57
CA TYR A 112 8.27 14.62 -22.07
C TYR A 112 8.30 15.83 -21.14
N CYS A 113 8.05 15.65 -19.84
CA CYS A 113 8.02 16.75 -18.88
C CYS A 113 9.40 17.43 -18.74
N ALA A 114 10.49 16.66 -18.78
CA ALA A 114 11.85 17.21 -18.78
C ALA A 114 12.15 18.06 -20.02
N GLY A 115 11.60 17.68 -21.18
CA GLY A 115 11.73 18.45 -22.43
C GLY A 115 10.78 19.65 -22.56
N HIS A 116 9.77 19.77 -21.69
CA HIS A 116 8.69 20.75 -21.80
C HIS A 116 8.46 21.52 -20.49
N ALA A 117 9.49 22.27 -20.06
CA ALA A 117 9.42 23.09 -18.85
C ALA A 117 8.23 24.08 -18.88
N GLY A 118 7.47 24.15 -17.79
CA GLY A 118 6.30 25.02 -17.64
C GLY A 118 4.98 24.43 -18.14
N VAL A 119 5.00 23.24 -18.76
CA VAL A 119 3.76 22.49 -19.06
C VAL A 119 3.28 21.79 -17.80
N PHE A 120 2.01 21.97 -17.44
CA PHE A 120 1.38 21.28 -16.32
C PHE A 120 0.72 19.96 -16.76
N SER A 121 0.06 19.96 -17.92
CA SER A 121 -0.53 18.74 -18.48
C SER A 121 -0.61 18.78 -20.00
N ALA A 122 -0.51 17.60 -20.62
CA ALA A 122 -0.48 17.45 -22.07
C ALA A 122 -1.09 16.11 -22.53
N CYS A 123 -1.48 16.08 -23.79
CA CYS A 123 -1.76 14.84 -24.51
C CYS A 123 -0.52 14.45 -25.33
N VAL A 124 0.00 13.24 -25.10
CA VAL A 124 1.08 12.64 -25.88
C VAL A 124 0.51 11.41 -26.55
N ASP A 125 0.25 11.51 -27.85
CA ASP A 125 -0.58 10.54 -28.59
C ASP A 125 -1.95 10.36 -27.90
N ASP A 126 -2.33 9.11 -27.59
CA ASP A 126 -3.55 8.76 -26.88
C ASP A 126 -3.42 8.80 -25.35
N ALA A 127 -2.30 9.29 -24.80
CA ALA A 127 -2.05 9.30 -23.38
C ALA A 127 -2.11 10.70 -22.77
N PHE A 128 -2.67 10.79 -21.56
CA PHE A 128 -2.69 12.00 -20.76
C PHE A 128 -1.50 12.02 -19.81
N VAL A 129 -0.72 13.10 -19.85
CA VAL A 129 0.47 13.31 -19.02
C VAL A 129 0.23 14.51 -18.10
N THR A 130 0.52 14.35 -16.81
CA THR A 130 0.59 15.47 -15.86
C THR A 130 2.03 15.63 -15.42
N CYS A 131 2.60 16.79 -15.69
CA CYS A 131 3.95 17.15 -15.30
C CYS A 131 3.92 17.84 -13.94
N ALA A 132 4.84 17.44 -13.08
CA ALA A 132 5.05 18.07 -11.79
C ALA A 132 6.47 18.64 -11.70
N GLU A 133 6.68 19.57 -10.77
CA GLU A 133 8.02 20.12 -10.49
C GLU A 133 9.03 19.02 -10.14
N LYS A 134 8.53 17.97 -9.48
CA LYS A 134 9.28 16.79 -9.12
C LYS A 134 8.98 15.64 -10.07
N PRO A 135 9.99 14.98 -10.66
CA PRO A 135 9.78 13.85 -11.57
C PRO A 135 8.99 12.68 -10.96
N GLU A 136 8.98 12.51 -9.63
CA GLU A 136 8.19 11.54 -8.87
C GLU A 136 6.69 11.78 -8.88
N ASP A 137 6.26 13.04 -9.02
CA ASP A 137 4.85 13.40 -9.00
C ASP A 137 4.26 13.47 -10.43
N THR A 138 5.07 13.13 -11.45
CA THR A 138 4.65 13.07 -12.86
C THR A 138 3.80 11.83 -13.11
N THR A 139 2.62 12.01 -13.70
CA THR A 139 1.67 10.91 -13.96
C THR A 139 1.42 10.73 -15.46
N TYR A 140 0.97 9.53 -15.81
CA TYR A 140 0.58 9.17 -17.18
C TYR A 140 -0.58 8.20 -17.15
N VAL A 141 -1.54 8.43 -18.04
CA VAL A 141 -2.71 7.58 -18.23
C VAL A 141 -2.85 7.27 -19.71
N ASP A 142 -2.75 5.99 -20.09
CA ASP A 142 -3.08 5.55 -21.45
C ASP A 142 -4.61 5.53 -21.60
N CYS A 143 -5.19 6.47 -22.35
CA CYS A 143 -6.64 6.59 -22.46
C CYS A 143 -7.29 5.40 -23.19
N LYS A 144 -6.52 4.53 -23.85
CA LYS A 144 -7.04 3.30 -24.47
C LYS A 144 -7.58 2.31 -23.44
N ILE A 145 -7.02 2.28 -22.23
CA ILE A 145 -7.55 1.41 -21.15
C ILE A 145 -8.97 1.82 -20.76
N LEU A 146 -9.30 3.09 -20.98
CA LEU A 146 -10.63 3.66 -20.76
C LEU A 146 -11.51 3.56 -22.01
N GLY A 147 -11.04 2.93 -23.09
CA GLY A 147 -11.74 2.86 -24.37
C GLY A 147 -11.86 4.22 -25.06
N GLY A 148 -10.86 5.07 -24.87
CA GLY A 148 -10.86 6.47 -25.29
C GLY A 148 -9.52 6.95 -25.86
N THR A 149 -9.42 8.27 -26.04
CA THR A 149 -8.22 8.98 -26.51
C THR A 149 -7.97 10.21 -25.63
N CYS A 150 -6.74 10.71 -25.59
CA CYS A 150 -6.48 11.98 -24.92
C CYS A 150 -7.09 13.13 -25.72
N GLY A 151 -7.73 14.07 -25.03
CA GLY A 151 -8.42 15.20 -25.64
C GLY A 151 -8.64 16.34 -24.67
N GLU A 152 -9.38 17.35 -25.13
CA GLU A 152 -9.73 18.54 -24.36
C GLU A 152 -11.19 18.49 -23.92
N GLY A 153 -11.43 18.64 -22.63
CA GLY A 153 -12.73 18.85 -22.00
C GLY A 153 -12.95 20.33 -21.72
N HIS A 154 -14.19 20.78 -21.90
CA HIS A 154 -14.58 22.15 -21.61
C HIS A 154 -15.23 22.20 -20.23
N VAL A 155 -14.57 22.88 -19.29
CA VAL A 155 -15.12 23.10 -17.95
C VAL A 155 -16.01 24.34 -17.94
N SER A 156 -17.00 24.32 -17.06
CA SER A 156 -17.76 25.50 -16.63
C SER A 156 -16.83 26.68 -16.36
N GLY A 157 -17.00 27.80 -17.08
CA GLY A 157 -16.15 28.99 -16.96
C GLY A 157 -15.14 29.21 -18.10
N GLY A 158 -15.17 28.39 -19.16
CA GLY A 158 -14.35 28.60 -20.36
C GLY A 158 -12.90 28.17 -20.22
N LEU A 159 -12.57 27.45 -19.15
CA LEU A 159 -11.28 26.81 -18.98
C LEU A 159 -11.21 25.56 -19.88
N LEU A 160 -10.02 25.29 -20.43
CA LEU A 160 -9.73 24.07 -21.15
C LEU A 160 -8.95 23.15 -20.22
N VAL A 161 -9.45 21.94 -20.03
CA VAL A 161 -8.77 20.90 -19.26
C VAL A 161 -8.47 19.74 -20.21
N ARG A 162 -7.27 19.18 -20.11
CA ARG A 162 -6.88 17.99 -20.87
C ARG A 162 -7.08 16.74 -20.03
N GLY A 163 -7.42 15.65 -20.68
CA GLY A 163 -7.59 14.36 -20.02
C GLY A 163 -8.02 13.27 -21.00
N CYS A 164 -8.38 12.12 -20.46
CA CYS A 164 -8.89 11.03 -21.28
C CYS A 164 -10.35 11.26 -21.62
N THR A 165 -10.68 11.34 -22.91
CA THR A 165 -12.07 11.35 -23.39
C THR A 165 -12.46 9.92 -23.76
N SER A 166 -13.60 9.44 -23.29
CA SER A 166 -14.08 8.09 -23.64
C SER A 166 -15.57 8.11 -23.94
N PRO A 167 -15.99 8.00 -25.21
CA PRO A 167 -17.41 7.87 -25.55
C PRO A 167 -18.04 6.59 -24.99
N LYS A 168 -17.21 5.57 -24.75
CA LYS A 168 -17.63 4.29 -24.17
C LYS A 168 -17.95 4.43 -22.68
N LEU A 169 -17.07 5.08 -21.91
CA LEU A 169 -17.28 5.28 -20.47
C LEU A 169 -18.12 6.52 -20.17
N CYS A 170 -18.08 7.54 -21.00
CA CYS A 170 -18.75 8.82 -20.80
C CYS A 170 -19.54 9.20 -22.06
N PRO A 171 -20.61 8.46 -22.39
CA PRO A 171 -21.51 8.84 -23.48
C PRO A 171 -22.20 10.18 -23.18
N ALA A 172 -22.77 10.81 -24.22
CA ALA A 172 -23.54 12.03 -24.06
C ALA A 172 -24.66 11.85 -23.01
N ASN A 173 -24.76 12.80 -22.06
CA ASN A 173 -25.68 12.76 -20.91
C ASN A 173 -25.37 11.67 -19.86
N ALA A 174 -24.16 11.10 -19.86
CA ALA A 174 -23.73 10.29 -18.73
C ALA A 174 -23.76 11.12 -17.43
N PRO A 175 -24.17 10.52 -16.30
CA PRO A 175 -23.99 11.16 -14.99
C PRO A 175 -22.51 11.51 -14.77
N GLU A 176 -22.25 12.64 -14.10
CA GLU A 176 -20.88 13.05 -13.78
C GLU A 176 -20.13 11.97 -13.00
N ALA A 177 -20.78 11.27 -12.08
CA ALA A 177 -20.19 10.11 -11.40
C ALA A 177 -21.19 8.96 -11.31
N ARG A 178 -20.76 7.75 -11.65
CA ARG A 178 -21.56 6.52 -11.48
C ARG A 178 -20.74 5.35 -10.97
N CYS A 179 -21.42 4.36 -10.40
CA CYS A 179 -20.84 3.06 -10.10
C CYS A 179 -20.89 2.19 -11.35
N GLU A 180 -19.71 1.77 -11.85
CA GLU A 180 -19.61 0.77 -12.92
C GLU A 180 -19.69 -0.65 -12.34
N SER A 181 -19.15 -0.83 -11.13
CA SER A 181 -19.25 -2.04 -10.33
C SER A 181 -19.38 -1.68 -8.84
N ASP A 182 -19.43 -2.68 -7.96
CA ASP A 182 -19.38 -2.47 -6.51
C ASP A 182 -18.03 -1.87 -6.06
N ARG A 183 -17.00 -1.90 -6.92
CA ARG A 183 -15.63 -1.44 -6.61
C ARG A 183 -15.06 -0.42 -7.58
N GLU A 184 -15.86 0.12 -8.49
CA GLU A 184 -15.35 1.10 -9.46
C GLU A 184 -16.32 2.25 -9.59
N VAL A 185 -15.79 3.46 -9.43
CA VAL A 185 -16.44 4.71 -9.80
C VAL A 185 -15.91 5.13 -11.17
N VAL A 186 -16.82 5.44 -12.08
CA VAL A 186 -16.48 6.14 -13.32
C VAL A 186 -16.92 7.59 -13.16
N ASN A 187 -15.96 8.49 -13.28
CA ASN A 187 -16.17 9.93 -13.29
C ASN A 187 -16.08 10.42 -14.75
N CYS A 188 -17.06 11.22 -15.16
CA CYS A 188 -17.27 11.74 -16.52
C CYS A 188 -17.31 13.26 -16.54
N ARG A 189 -16.74 13.89 -15.51
CA ARG A 189 -16.73 15.33 -15.33
C ARG A 189 -16.20 16.03 -16.59
N ASP A 190 -16.97 16.97 -17.11
CA ASP A 190 -16.60 17.79 -18.28
C ASP A 190 -16.24 16.98 -19.54
N GLY A 191 -16.79 15.76 -19.67
CA GLY A 191 -16.52 14.84 -20.78
C GLY A 191 -15.21 14.06 -20.66
N LEU A 192 -14.47 14.26 -19.57
CA LEU A 192 -13.24 13.54 -19.26
C LEU A 192 -13.57 12.31 -18.40
N ALA A 193 -13.16 11.15 -18.89
CA ALA A 193 -13.29 9.87 -18.24
C ALA A 193 -12.14 9.62 -17.28
N GLU A 194 -12.48 9.35 -16.04
CA GLU A 194 -11.59 8.81 -15.02
C GLU A 194 -12.23 7.56 -14.43
N ARG A 195 -11.42 6.52 -14.20
CA ARG A 195 -11.84 5.32 -13.51
C ARG A 195 -11.11 5.25 -12.18
N ILE A 196 -11.89 5.23 -11.11
CA ILE A 196 -11.39 5.18 -9.74
C ILE A 196 -11.76 3.81 -9.17
N GLU A 197 -10.76 2.98 -8.93
CA GLU A 197 -10.95 1.75 -8.18
C GLU A 197 -11.15 2.10 -6.70
N CYS A 198 -12.26 1.63 -6.14
CA CYS A 198 -12.61 1.84 -4.76
C CYS A 198 -11.62 1.10 -3.85
N PRO A 199 -11.09 1.79 -2.82
CA PRO A 199 -10.24 1.14 -1.84
C PRO A 199 -10.94 -0.08 -1.25
N MET A 200 -10.17 -1.13 -1.00
CA MET A 200 -10.71 -2.37 -0.47
C MET A 200 -11.51 -2.13 0.83
N GLY A 201 -12.65 -2.79 0.98
CA GLY A 201 -13.55 -2.58 2.13
C GLY A 201 -14.46 -1.36 2.00
N SER A 202 -14.25 -0.49 1.01
CA SER A 202 -15.29 0.41 0.50
C SER A 202 -16.08 -0.27 -0.62
N ARG A 203 -17.25 0.30 -0.90
CA ARG A 203 -18.05 -0.01 -2.07
C ARG A 203 -18.51 1.27 -2.74
N CYS A 204 -18.71 1.21 -4.04
CA CYS A 204 -19.33 2.32 -4.74
C CYS A 204 -20.80 2.44 -4.30
N GLU A 205 -21.17 3.60 -3.76
CA GLU A 205 -22.55 3.95 -3.46
C GLU A 205 -22.94 5.22 -4.22
N VAL A 206 -24.16 5.22 -4.76
CA VAL A 206 -24.78 6.42 -5.33
C VAL A 206 -25.62 7.08 -4.26
N ARG A 207 -25.27 8.31 -3.87
CA ARG A 207 -26.05 9.10 -2.92
C ARG A 207 -26.64 10.32 -3.61
N SER A 208 -27.85 10.69 -3.21
CA SER A 208 -28.42 11.99 -3.54
C SER A 208 -27.89 13.01 -2.54
N GLU A 209 -27.18 14.02 -3.04
CA GLU A 209 -26.80 15.18 -2.24
C GLU A 209 -27.98 16.14 -2.10
N GLY A 210 -27.86 17.15 -1.21
CA GLY A 210 -28.94 18.08 -0.89
C GLY A 210 -29.48 18.89 -2.07
N SER A 211 -28.76 18.94 -3.19
CA SER A 211 -29.17 19.53 -4.47
C SER A 211 -30.04 18.61 -5.33
N GLY A 212 -30.25 17.35 -4.94
CA GLY A 212 -30.89 16.32 -5.75
C GLY A 212 -29.95 15.62 -6.74
N GLU A 213 -28.71 16.09 -6.84
CA GLU A 213 -27.68 15.51 -7.68
C GLU A 213 -27.26 14.12 -7.16
N ARG A 214 -27.14 13.15 -8.08
CA ARG A 214 -26.72 11.78 -7.77
C ARG A 214 -25.22 11.65 -7.98
N VAL A 215 -24.48 11.54 -6.89
CA VAL A 215 -23.02 11.40 -6.92
C VAL A 215 -22.66 9.97 -6.51
N ALA A 216 -21.90 9.28 -7.36
CA ALA A 216 -21.26 8.02 -6.99
C ALA A 216 -19.93 8.29 -6.31
N ARG A 217 -19.73 7.70 -5.14
CA ARG A 217 -18.45 7.75 -4.42
C ARG A 217 -18.14 6.40 -3.79
N CYS A 218 -16.85 6.13 -3.60
CA CYS A 218 -16.43 5.00 -2.79
C CYS A 218 -16.74 5.33 -1.33
N THR A 219 -17.59 4.52 -0.72
CA THR A 219 -18.04 4.71 0.67
C THR A 219 -17.66 3.51 1.50
N PHE A 220 -17.20 3.80 2.71
CA PHE A 220 -16.91 2.80 3.71
C PHE A 220 -18.15 2.56 4.57
N GLY A 221 -18.36 1.30 4.97
CA GLY A 221 -19.37 0.98 5.98
C GLY A 221 -19.10 1.71 7.30
N GLU A 222 -20.11 1.87 8.15
CA GLU A 222 -19.98 2.65 9.41
C GLU A 222 -18.86 2.16 10.34
N ALA A 223 -18.52 0.86 10.27
CA ALA A 223 -17.42 0.26 11.02
C ALA A 223 -16.01 0.74 10.59
N LEU A 224 -15.90 1.43 9.45
CA LEU A 224 -14.64 1.82 8.82
C LEU A 224 -14.40 3.35 8.80
N ARG A 225 -15.23 4.13 9.50
CA ARG A 225 -15.08 5.60 9.56
C ARG A 225 -13.88 6.04 10.40
N CYS A 226 -13.12 6.99 9.89
CA CYS A 226 -12.01 7.62 10.59
C CYS A 226 -12.49 8.40 11.82
N ARG A 227 -11.92 8.08 12.98
CA ARG A 227 -12.24 8.72 14.27
C ARG A 227 -11.23 9.80 14.68
N GLY A 228 -10.18 10.00 13.88
CA GLY A 228 -9.11 10.96 14.14
C GLY A 228 -8.16 11.06 12.95
N LEU A 229 -7.41 12.17 12.90
CA LEU A 229 -6.35 12.41 11.92
C LEU A 229 -5.18 11.46 12.16
N ASP A 230 -4.58 10.93 11.09
CA ASP A 230 -3.44 10.01 11.13
C ASP A 230 -3.67 8.79 12.03
N ALA A 231 -4.94 8.45 12.26
CA ALA A 231 -5.33 7.29 13.05
C ALA A 231 -5.14 6.03 12.21
N ALA A 232 -4.50 5.03 12.80
CA ALA A 232 -4.44 3.68 12.27
C ALA A 232 -5.07 2.73 13.29
N TYR A 233 -5.99 1.87 12.83
CA TYR A 233 -6.66 0.88 13.68
C TYR A 233 -6.92 -0.43 12.92
N CYS A 234 -7.19 -1.48 13.67
CA CYS A 234 -7.48 -2.79 13.13
C CYS A 234 -8.98 -3.08 13.10
N ASN A 235 -9.50 -3.39 11.92
CA ASN A 235 -10.80 -3.99 11.75
C ASN A 235 -10.63 -5.47 11.37
N ARG A 236 -10.63 -6.36 12.38
CA ARG A 236 -10.25 -7.77 12.22
C ARG A 236 -8.82 -7.88 11.65
N ASP A 237 -8.67 -8.52 10.50
CA ASP A 237 -7.39 -8.66 9.79
C ASP A 237 -7.12 -7.52 8.79
N ALA A 238 -7.96 -6.48 8.75
CA ALA A 238 -7.74 -5.31 7.90
C ALA A 238 -7.12 -4.16 8.71
N LEU A 239 -6.01 -3.63 8.23
CA LEU A 239 -5.43 -2.37 8.69
C LEU A 239 -6.14 -1.21 8.01
N VAL A 240 -6.67 -0.28 8.81
CA VAL A 240 -7.32 0.94 8.34
C VAL A 240 -6.46 2.12 8.74
N GLU A 241 -5.99 2.89 7.76
CA GLU A 241 -5.19 4.10 7.93
C GLU A 241 -5.97 5.31 7.42
N CYS A 242 -6.11 6.33 8.27
CA CYS A 242 -6.81 7.56 7.97
C CYS A 242 -5.81 8.65 7.59
N LEU A 243 -5.73 8.96 6.30
CA LEU A 243 -4.80 9.93 5.73
C LEU A 243 -5.48 11.29 5.57
N GLY A 244 -4.83 12.37 6.06
CA GLY A 244 -5.20 13.75 5.73
C GLY A 244 -6.10 14.48 6.74
N ARG A 245 -6.23 15.81 6.53
CA ARG A 245 -7.00 16.76 7.37
C ARG A 245 -8.44 16.93 6.84
N GLY A 246 -9.45 16.59 7.64
CA GLY A 246 -10.86 16.93 7.39
C GLY A 246 -11.84 15.79 7.62
N SER A 247 -13.14 16.06 7.41
CA SER A 247 -14.22 15.06 7.48
C SER A 247 -14.22 14.05 6.33
N ASP A 248 -13.45 14.32 5.28
CA ASP A 248 -13.35 13.53 4.03
C ASP A 248 -11.97 12.87 3.86
N GLY A 249 -11.25 12.64 4.97
CA GLY A 249 -9.91 12.05 4.94
C GLY A 249 -9.85 10.76 4.11
N GLU A 250 -8.78 10.61 3.32
CA GLU A 250 -8.55 9.42 2.51
C GLU A 250 -8.34 8.22 3.43
N VAL A 251 -9.16 7.18 3.27
CA VAL A 251 -9.02 5.95 4.05
C VAL A 251 -8.29 4.92 3.20
N ARG A 252 -7.11 4.51 3.66
CA ARG A 252 -6.39 3.38 3.09
C ARG A 252 -6.69 2.13 3.90
N ILE A 253 -7.13 1.07 3.24
CA ILE A 253 -7.35 -0.23 3.88
C ILE A 253 -6.43 -1.28 3.27
N THR A 254 -5.72 -2.00 4.13
CA THR A 254 -4.83 -3.11 3.77
C THR A 254 -5.35 -4.41 4.38
N ASP A 255 -5.61 -5.45 3.56
CA ASP A 255 -6.02 -6.77 4.06
C ASP A 255 -4.79 -7.56 4.43
N CYS A 256 -4.41 -7.46 5.70
CA CYS A 256 -3.30 -8.21 6.25
C CYS A 256 -3.56 -9.72 6.10
N GLY A 257 -4.81 -10.17 6.26
CA GLY A 257 -5.22 -11.57 6.14
C GLY A 257 -4.94 -12.17 4.77
N LYS A 258 -5.23 -11.42 3.69
CA LYS A 258 -4.91 -11.80 2.29
C LYS A 258 -3.40 -11.85 2.03
N ALA A 259 -2.59 -11.17 2.83
CA ALA A 259 -1.14 -11.29 2.81
C ALA A 259 -0.60 -12.40 3.76
N GLY A 260 -1.47 -13.06 4.52
CA GLY A 260 -1.08 -14.04 5.53
C GLY A 260 -0.59 -13.41 6.84
N LEU A 261 -0.81 -12.10 7.01
CA LEU A 261 -0.48 -11.28 8.17
C LEU A 261 -1.72 -11.02 9.04
N ARG A 262 -1.54 -10.52 10.26
CA ARG A 262 -2.62 -10.07 11.15
C ARG A 262 -2.52 -8.57 11.31
N CYS A 263 -3.66 -7.89 11.40
CA CYS A 263 -3.62 -6.51 11.86
C CYS A 263 -3.38 -6.51 13.37
N VAL A 264 -2.39 -5.76 13.83
CA VAL A 264 -2.09 -5.61 15.26
C VAL A 264 -2.02 -4.13 15.62
N GLU A 265 -2.69 -3.76 16.72
CA GLU A 265 -2.69 -2.41 17.28
C GLU A 265 -1.63 -2.27 18.38
N HIS A 266 -0.85 -1.19 18.32
CA HIS A 266 0.14 -0.80 19.32
C HIS A 266 -0.04 0.66 19.70
N GLY A 267 -0.70 0.90 20.83
CA GLY A 267 -0.99 2.24 21.31
C GLY A 267 -1.90 3.00 20.32
N LYS A 268 -1.36 4.02 19.66
CA LYS A 268 -2.08 4.82 18.64
C LYS A 268 -1.79 4.40 17.20
N ALA A 269 -0.99 3.36 16.99
CA ALA A 269 -0.62 2.86 15.68
C ALA A 269 -1.22 1.47 15.43
N ALA A 270 -1.45 1.12 14.17
CA ALA A 270 -1.81 -0.22 13.74
C ALA A 270 -0.98 -0.60 12.52
N SER A 271 -0.67 -1.89 12.36
CA SER A 271 0.12 -2.40 11.23
C SER A 271 -0.16 -3.87 10.93
N CYS A 272 0.18 -4.33 9.72
CA CYS A 272 0.09 -5.75 9.33
C CYS A 272 1.34 -6.51 9.78
N ARG A 273 1.20 -7.58 10.57
CA ARG A 273 2.30 -8.30 11.23
C ARG A 273 2.19 -9.83 11.22
N LEU A 274 3.30 -10.50 11.47
CA LEU A 274 3.40 -11.94 11.63
C LEU A 274 3.14 -12.34 13.08
N GLY A 275 1.88 -12.60 13.41
CA GLY A 275 1.49 -13.04 14.76
C GLY A 275 1.45 -11.90 15.78
N VAL A 276 1.55 -12.26 17.06
CA VAL A 276 1.30 -11.36 18.21
C VAL A 276 2.58 -11.02 19.00
N GLN A 277 3.70 -11.69 18.72
CA GLN A 277 4.99 -11.42 19.34
C GLN A 277 5.79 -10.44 18.48
N ASN A 278 6.19 -9.33 19.08
CA ASN A 278 7.03 -8.32 18.45
C ASN A 278 8.42 -8.40 19.06
N ASP A 279 9.34 -8.99 18.31
CA ASP A 279 10.69 -9.21 18.82
C ASP A 279 11.63 -8.04 18.49
N CYS A 280 11.25 -7.12 17.61
CA CYS A 280 12.16 -6.07 17.09
C CYS A 280 11.49 -4.73 16.72
N ASP A 281 10.28 -4.47 17.20
CA ASP A 281 9.54 -3.24 16.87
C ASP A 281 10.35 -1.97 17.17
N GLY A 282 10.59 -1.16 16.13
CA GLY A 282 11.37 0.08 16.25
C GLY A 282 12.89 -0.12 16.23
N GLU A 283 13.39 -1.34 16.09
CA GLU A 283 14.81 -1.58 15.85
C GLU A 283 15.20 -1.10 14.45
N ALA A 284 16.20 -0.22 14.40
CA ALA A 284 16.81 0.24 13.17
C ALA A 284 17.49 -0.92 12.41
N ALA A 285 17.44 -0.87 11.08
CA ALA A 285 18.26 -1.77 10.27
C ALA A 285 19.75 -1.57 10.60
N ARG A 286 20.54 -2.64 10.53
CA ARG A 286 21.98 -2.62 10.83
C ARG A 286 22.72 -3.74 10.10
N CYS A 287 24.01 -3.52 9.90
CA CYS A 287 24.91 -4.52 9.35
C CYS A 287 25.57 -5.35 10.48
N ASP A 288 25.34 -6.65 10.48
CA ASP A 288 25.97 -7.64 11.36
C ASP A 288 26.93 -8.50 10.53
N GLY A 289 28.15 -8.02 10.31
CA GLY A 289 29.11 -8.69 9.43
C GLY A 289 28.69 -8.59 7.96
N ASP A 290 28.42 -9.73 7.30
CA ASP A 290 27.92 -9.76 5.92
C ASP A 290 26.38 -9.86 5.82
N LEU A 291 25.69 -9.73 6.96
CA LEU A 291 24.23 -9.77 7.05
C LEU A 291 23.67 -8.36 7.24
N LEU A 292 22.69 -8.01 6.40
CA LEU A 292 21.80 -6.88 6.65
C LEU A 292 20.64 -7.38 7.51
N THR A 293 20.58 -6.88 8.74
CA THR A 293 19.57 -7.21 9.74
C THR A 293 18.54 -6.09 9.83
N PHE A 294 17.25 -6.42 9.83
CA PHE A 294 16.16 -5.44 9.96
C PHE A 294 14.90 -6.06 10.57
N CYS A 295 13.96 -5.22 11.00
CA CYS A 295 12.65 -5.66 11.46
C CYS A 295 11.64 -5.62 10.31
N ALA A 296 10.87 -6.69 10.12
CA ALA A 296 9.78 -6.75 9.14
C ALA A 296 8.63 -7.60 9.68
N GLY A 297 7.40 -7.05 9.63
CA GLY A 297 6.23 -7.73 10.17
C GLY A 297 6.35 -8.12 11.66
N GLY A 298 7.12 -7.35 12.46
CA GLY A 298 7.34 -7.59 13.89
C GLY A 298 8.42 -8.64 14.22
N ARG A 299 9.11 -9.21 13.22
CA ARG A 299 10.17 -10.21 13.41
C ARG A 299 11.51 -9.74 12.86
N LYS A 300 12.58 -10.16 13.54
CA LYS A 300 13.96 -9.86 13.11
C LYS A 300 14.28 -10.70 11.89
N ARG A 301 14.72 -10.05 10.82
CA ARG A 301 15.11 -10.65 9.55
C ARG A 301 16.58 -10.35 9.28
N ALA A 302 17.23 -11.27 8.57
CA ALA A 302 18.62 -11.15 8.18
C ALA A 302 18.79 -11.64 6.74
N VAL A 303 19.41 -10.83 5.90
CA VAL A 303 19.70 -11.14 4.50
C VAL A 303 21.18 -10.97 4.26
N SER A 304 21.83 -12.00 3.70
CA SER A 304 23.26 -11.90 3.34
C SER A 304 23.46 -10.96 2.15
N CYS A 305 24.36 -9.99 2.27
CA CYS A 305 24.70 -9.07 1.18
C CYS A 305 25.23 -9.81 -0.05
N ARG A 306 25.95 -10.92 0.15
CA ARG A 306 26.42 -11.77 -0.96
C ARG A 306 25.26 -12.36 -1.75
N SER A 307 24.19 -12.77 -1.07
CA SER A 307 22.98 -13.29 -1.72
C SER A 307 22.24 -12.23 -2.54
N LEU A 308 22.53 -10.95 -2.29
CA LEU A 308 21.97 -9.80 -3.00
C LEU A 308 22.86 -9.31 -4.14
N GLY A 309 24.08 -9.86 -4.29
CA GLY A 309 25.06 -9.44 -5.29
C GLY A 309 26.06 -8.38 -4.80
N PHE A 310 26.11 -8.11 -3.50
CA PHE A 310 27.03 -7.15 -2.89
C PHE A 310 28.13 -7.87 -2.09
N PRO A 311 29.38 -7.40 -2.12
CA PRO A 311 30.47 -8.06 -1.41
C PRO A 311 30.37 -7.95 0.12
N ARG A 312 29.77 -6.87 0.66
CA ARG A 312 29.72 -6.63 2.11
C ARG A 312 28.55 -5.75 2.54
N CYS A 313 28.28 -5.79 3.84
CA CYS A 313 27.46 -4.81 4.55
C CYS A 313 28.42 -3.85 5.26
N ASP A 314 28.16 -2.54 5.25
CA ASP A 314 28.98 -1.59 6.00
C ASP A 314 28.64 -1.69 7.49
N PRO A 315 29.54 -2.20 8.36
CA PRO A 315 29.25 -2.40 9.78
C PRO A 315 29.03 -1.10 10.55
N SER A 316 29.40 0.05 9.97
CA SER A 316 29.17 1.38 10.56
C SER A 316 27.81 1.98 10.21
N ALA A 317 27.10 1.37 9.26
CA ALA A 317 25.84 1.88 8.76
C ALA A 317 24.64 1.40 9.60
N HIS A 318 23.77 2.35 9.95
CA HIS A 318 22.61 2.13 10.82
C HIS A 318 21.37 2.85 10.28
N GLY A 319 20.18 2.34 10.62
CA GLY A 319 18.91 2.95 10.23
C GLY A 319 18.71 2.96 8.72
N LEU A 320 18.43 4.13 8.15
CA LEU A 320 18.24 4.30 6.70
C LEU A 320 19.54 4.12 5.91
N GLU A 321 20.70 4.20 6.58
CA GLU A 321 22.00 4.04 5.94
C GLU A 321 22.44 2.57 5.93
N ALA A 322 21.84 1.71 6.77
CA ALA A 322 22.16 0.29 6.84
C ALA A 322 21.78 -0.42 5.53
N ALA A 323 22.78 -0.65 4.70
CA ALA A 323 22.65 -1.17 3.36
C ALA A 323 23.85 -2.06 2.99
N CYS A 324 23.62 -2.97 2.05
CA CYS A 324 24.70 -3.66 1.38
C CYS A 324 25.39 -2.71 0.41
N SER A 325 26.73 -2.73 0.39
CA SER A 325 27.54 -1.83 -0.45
C SER A 325 28.35 -2.61 -1.49
N PRO A 326 28.57 -2.03 -2.69
CA PRO A 326 29.51 -2.55 -3.69
C PRO A 326 30.96 -2.68 -3.20
#